data_AF-A0A661PL21-F1
#
_entry.id   AF-A0A661PL21-F1
#
_cell.length_a   1.000
_cell.length_b   1.000
_cell.length_c   1.000
_cell.angle_alpha   90.00
_cell.angle_beta   90.00
_cell.angle_gamma   90.00
#
_symmetry.space_group_name_H-M   'P 1'
#
loop_
_entity.id
_entity.type
_entity.pdbx_description
1 polymer ?
#
loop_
_entity_poly.entity_id
_entity_poly.type
_entity_poly.pdbx_seq_one_letter_code
_entity_poly.pdbx_strand_id
1 'polypeptide(L)'
;MKSVPDPDYRRSLFYPATVLVEEGAADYPLTRSILSRLKKAEVVSVKRPAGDDFSNLCQLYSPRTTLFLAPHRGRFLKACPGTAETYR
;
A
#
# COMPACT_ATOMS: atom_id res chain seq x y z
N MET A 1 -12.04 19.58 -25.49
CA MET A 1 -11.54 18.62 -24.48
C MET A 1 -11.80 19.22 -23.11
N LYS A 2 -12.60 18.56 -22.25
CA LYS A 2 -12.78 18.99 -20.86
C LYS A 2 -11.57 18.50 -20.07
N SER A 3 -10.82 19.42 -19.46
CA SER A 3 -9.72 19.08 -18.56
C SER A 3 -10.29 18.31 -17.36
N VAL A 4 -9.75 17.13 -17.10
CA VAL A 4 -10.03 16.41 -15.84
C VAL A 4 -9.43 17.26 -14.73
N PRO A 5 -10.20 17.72 -13.74
CA PRO A 5 -9.66 18.51 -12.64
C PRO A 5 -8.63 17.66 -11.90
N ASP A 6 -7.47 18.27 -11.65
CA ASP A 6 -6.37 17.65 -10.92
C ASP A 6 -6.87 17.32 -9.50
N PRO A 7 -6.88 16.04 -9.09
CA PRO A 7 -7.35 15.67 -7.76
C PRO A 7 -6.52 16.40 -6.70
N ASP A 8 -7.18 17.18 -5.85
CA ASP A 8 -6.55 17.90 -4.76
C ASP A 8 -6.15 16.91 -3.65
N TYR A 9 -5.00 16.25 -3.84
CA TYR A 9 -4.41 15.33 -2.87
C TYR A 9 -4.01 16.02 -1.55
N ARG A 10 -4.10 17.35 -1.46
CA ARG A 10 -3.71 18.12 -0.27
C ARG A 10 -4.71 18.03 0.89
N ARG A 11 -5.88 17.40 0.70
CA ARG A 11 -6.99 17.47 1.67
C ARG A 11 -7.33 16.19 2.44
N SER A 12 -6.54 15.13 2.29
CA SER A 12 -6.76 13.89 3.04
C SER A 12 -5.44 13.37 3.60
N LEU A 13 -5.15 13.71 4.85
CA LEU A 13 -4.14 12.99 5.61
C LEU A 13 -4.65 11.56 5.78
N PHE A 14 -4.14 10.64 4.96
CA PHE A 14 -4.44 9.23 5.11
C PHE A 14 -3.84 8.73 6.42
N TYR A 15 -4.70 8.37 7.36
CA TYR A 15 -4.33 7.81 8.64
C TYR A 15 -4.98 6.44 8.78
N PRO A 16 -4.23 5.35 8.51
CA PRO A 16 -4.81 4.01 8.54
C PRO A 16 -5.19 3.64 9.98
N ALA A 17 -6.38 3.06 10.13
CA ALA A 17 -6.81 2.41 11.37
C ALA A 17 -6.20 1.01 11.50
N THR A 18 -5.91 0.35 10.38
CA THR A 18 -5.33 -0.99 10.32
C THR A 18 -4.11 -1.03 9.41
N VAL A 19 -3.06 -1.70 9.84
CA VAL A 19 -1.87 -2.01 9.04
C VAL A 19 -1.74 -3.52 8.92
N LEU A 20 -1.94 -4.02 7.71
CA LEU A 20 -1.67 -5.40 7.36
C LEU A 20 -0.18 -5.50 7.01
N VAL A 21 0.53 -6.42 7.66
CA VAL A 21 1.96 -6.65 7.41
C VAL A 21 2.13 -8.07 6.93
N GLU A 22 2.62 -8.24 5.72
CA GLU A 22 3.00 -9.57 5.26
C GLU A 22 4.18 -10.08 6.11
N GLU A 23 4.17 -11.36 6.51
CA GLU A 23 5.22 -11.96 7.37
C GLU A 23 6.64 -11.65 6.90
N GLY A 24 6.91 -11.76 5.59
CA GLY A 24 8.22 -11.43 5.02
C GLY A 24 8.56 -9.94 5.01
N ALA A 25 7.59 -9.04 5.19
CA ALA A 25 7.76 -7.59 5.22
C ALA A 25 8.15 -7.05 6.61
N ALA A 26 7.88 -7.79 7.69
CA ALA A 26 8.00 -7.31 9.06
C ALA A 26 9.43 -6.84 9.42
N ASP A 27 10.43 -7.50 8.85
CA ASP A 27 11.84 -7.23 9.16
C ASP A 27 12.45 -6.07 8.37
N TYR A 28 11.76 -5.56 7.35
CA TYR A 28 12.31 -4.46 6.56
C TYR A 28 12.39 -3.17 7.39
N PRO A 29 13.52 -2.41 7.30
CA PRO A 29 13.68 -1.15 8.02
C PRO A 29 12.57 -0.13 7.76
N LEU A 30 12.04 -0.12 6.52
CA LEU A 30 10.92 0.75 6.14
C LEU A 30 9.65 0.38 6.91
N THR A 31 9.32 -0.92 6.99
CA THR A 31 8.16 -1.41 7.75
C THR A 31 8.24 -0.96 9.21
N ARG A 32 9.40 -1.17 9.86
CA ARG A 32 9.62 -0.73 11.25
C ARG A 32 9.44 0.78 11.42
N SER A 33 9.93 1.57 10.46
CA SER A 33 9.82 3.03 10.46
C SER A 33 8.39 3.53 10.26
N ILE A 34 7.58 2.83 9.47
CA ILE A 34 6.16 3.14 9.26
C ILE A 34 5.39 2.82 10.54
N LEU A 35 5.57 1.62 11.10
CA LEU A 35 4.88 1.18 12.32
C LEU A 35 5.20 2.08 13.52
N SER A 36 6.44 2.57 13.66
CA SER A 36 6.81 3.47 14.76
C SER A 36 6.06 4.82 14.73
N ARG A 37 5.53 5.22 13.57
CA ARG A 37 4.75 6.45 13.37
C ARG A 37 3.24 6.22 13.49
N LEU A 38 2.78 4.97 13.34
CA LEU A 38 1.38 4.58 13.35
C LEU A 38 0.98 3.87 14.65
N LYS A 39 1.32 4.45 15.80
CA LYS A 39 1.14 3.82 17.12
C LYS A 39 -0.31 3.48 17.49
N LYS A 40 -1.28 4.10 16.84
CA LYS A 40 -2.73 3.90 17.09
C LYS A 40 -3.37 2.90 16.14
N ALA A 41 -2.66 2.47 15.10
CA ALA A 41 -3.19 1.52 14.14
C ALA A 41 -3.09 0.10 14.70
N GLU A 42 -4.12 -0.71 14.44
CA GLU A 42 -4.07 -2.15 14.67
C GLU A 42 -3.11 -2.79 13.67
N VAL A 43 -2.17 -3.61 14.16
CA VAL A 43 -1.21 -4.30 13.30
C VAL A 43 -1.59 -5.77 13.21
N VAL A 44 -1.84 -6.24 11.98
CA VAL A 44 -2.21 -7.64 11.71
C VAL A 44 -1.14 -8.27 10.83
N SER A 45 -0.54 -9.34 11.31
CA SER A 45 0.37 -10.16 10.50
C SER A 45 -0.46 -11.03 9.55
N VAL A 46 -0.15 -10.99 8.27
CA VAL A 46 -0.81 -11.80 7.25
C VAL A 46 0.20 -12.66 6.51
N LYS A 47 -0.20 -13.89 6.18
CA LYS A 47 0.55 -14.70 5.23
C LYS A 47 0.52 -14.04 3.86
N ARG A 48 1.50 -14.38 3.02
CA ARG A 48 1.52 -13.97 1.61
C ARG A 48 0.17 -14.32 0.96
N PRO A 49 -0.61 -13.35 0.49
CA PRO A 49 -1.86 -13.66 -0.20
C PRO A 49 -1.54 -14.31 -1.55
N ALA A 50 -2.19 -15.43 -1.85
CA ALA A 50 -2.13 -16.12 -3.14
C ALA A 50 -3.52 -16.17 -3.78
N GLY A 51 -3.62 -15.92 -5.10
CA GLY A 51 -4.89 -16.00 -5.83
C GLY A 51 -5.98 -15.12 -5.21
N ASP A 52 -7.08 -15.75 -4.81
CA ASP A 52 -8.27 -15.08 -4.25
C ASP A 52 -8.08 -14.50 -2.83
N ASP A 53 -6.97 -14.83 -2.15
CA ASP A 53 -6.69 -14.36 -0.78
C ASP A 53 -6.64 -12.84 -0.70
N PHE A 54 -6.15 -12.16 -1.74
CA PHE A 54 -6.09 -10.71 -1.74
C PHE A 54 -7.50 -10.09 -1.85
N SER A 55 -8.38 -10.70 -2.65
CA SER A 55 -9.79 -10.29 -2.73
C SER A 55 -10.48 -10.46 -1.37
N ASN A 56 -10.19 -11.54 -0.64
CA ASN A 56 -10.71 -11.77 0.70
C ASN A 56 -10.21 -10.71 1.70
N LEU A 57 -8.93 -10.34 1.66
CA LEU A 57 -8.39 -9.25 2.48
C LEU A 57 -9.08 -7.92 2.17
N CYS A 58 -9.33 -7.62 0.90
CA CYS A 58 -10.07 -6.41 0.48
C CYS A 58 -11.54 -6.40 0.91
N GLN A 59 -12.16 -7.56 1.14
CA GLN A 59 -13.51 -7.66 1.69
C GLN A 59 -13.53 -7.51 3.21
N LEU A 60 -12.52 -8.05 3.90
CA LEU A 60 -12.40 -7.99 5.36
C LEU A 60 -11.98 -6.61 5.86
N TYR A 61 -11.13 -5.91 5.11
CA TYR A 61 -10.53 -4.66 5.53
C TYR A 61 -10.90 -3.52 4.58
N SER A 62 -11.34 -2.40 5.16
CA SER A 62 -11.73 -1.22 4.39
C SER A 62 -10.50 -0.63 3.65
N PRO A 63 -10.55 -0.47 2.31
CA PRO A 63 -9.43 0.08 1.54
C PRO A 63 -9.17 1.56 1.85
N ARG A 64 -10.11 2.25 2.51
CA ARG A 64 -9.99 3.67 2.88
C ARG A 64 -9.23 3.90 4.19
N THR A 65 -9.08 2.87 5.00
CA THR A 65 -8.49 2.97 6.35
C THR A 65 -7.43 1.90 6.59
N THR A 66 -7.04 1.15 5.57
CA THR A 66 -6.10 0.03 5.68
C THR A 66 -4.87 0.29 4.84
N LEU A 67 -3.71 0.12 5.47
CA LEU A 67 -2.41 0.13 4.80
C LEU A 67 -1.89 -1.32 4.72
N PHE A 68 -1.48 -1.77 3.54
CA PHE A 68 -0.85 -3.08 3.37
C PHE A 68 0.64 -2.91 3.06
N LEU A 69 1.49 -3.55 3.88
CA LEU A 69 2.94 -3.55 3.72
C LEU A 69 3.39 -4.94 3.27
N ALA A 70 3.93 -5.01 2.06
CA ALA A 70 4.39 -6.25 1.44
C ALA A 70 5.70 -6.02 0.68
N PRO A 71 6.59 -7.03 0.60
CA PRO A 71 7.75 -6.98 -0.28
C PRO A 71 7.30 -6.82 -1.75
N HIS A 72 7.96 -5.92 -2.47
CA HIS A 72 7.77 -5.81 -3.91
C HIS A 72 8.35 -7.05 -4.61
N ARG A 73 7.51 -7.73 -5.41
CA ARG A 73 7.88 -8.96 -6.15
C ARG A 73 7.77 -8.82 -7.66
N GLY A 74 7.32 -7.66 -8.13
CA GLY A 74 7.26 -7.38 -9.56
C GLY A 74 8.67 -7.40 -10.16
N ARG A 75 8.77 -7.84 -11.41
CA ARG A 75 9.85 -7.35 -12.28
C ARG A 75 9.57 -5.88 -12.54
N PHE A 76 10.60 -5.06 -12.77
CA PHE A 76 10.38 -3.67 -13.19
C PHE A 76 9.36 -3.66 -14.33
N LEU A 77 8.17 -3.14 -14.03
CA LEU A 77 7.13 -2.99 -15.04
C LEU A 77 7.67 -1.95 -16.03
N LYS A 78 7.49 -2.20 -17.34
CA LYS A 78 7.69 -1.13 -18.31
C LYS A 78 6.87 0.07 -17.85
N ALA A 79 7.45 1.26 -17.96
CA ALA A 79 6.76 2.50 -17.65
C ALA A 79 5.38 2.51 -18.31
N CYS A 80 4.34 2.88 -17.57
CA CYS A 80 3.01 3.02 -18.15
C CYS A 80 3.06 4.03 -19.30
N PRO A 81 2.34 3.82 -20.41
CA PRO A 81 2.29 4.78 -21.51
C PRO A 81 1.96 6.18 -20.99
N GLY A 82 2.81 7.17 -21.32
CA GLY A 82 2.67 8.55 -20.83
C GLY A 82 3.46 8.88 -19.54
N THR A 83 4.26 7.96 -19.01
CA THR A 83 5.24 8.24 -17.93
C THR A 83 6.67 8.28 -18.48
N ALA A 84 7.50 9.19 -17.97
CA ALA A 84 8.88 9.34 -18.43
C ALA A 84 9.68 8.07 -18.15
N GLU A 85 10.28 7.48 -19.18
CA GLU A 85 11.07 6.23 -19.09
C GLU A 85 12.39 6.39 -18.32
N THR A 86 12.74 7.61 -17.92
CA THR A 86 14.01 7.93 -17.26
C THR A 86 13.95 7.61 -15.77
N TYR A 87 13.95 6.33 -15.41
CA TYR A 87 14.48 5.90 -14.13
C TYR A 87 15.86 5.27 -14.39
N ARG A 88 16.92 6.07 -14.19
CA ARG A 88 18.31 5.61 -14.12
C ARG A 88 18.69 5.35 -12.68
#